data_AF-A0A959I957-F1
#
_entry.id   AF-A0A959I957-F1
#
_cell.length_a   1.000
_cell.length_b   1.000
_cell.length_c   1.000
_cell.angle_alpha   90.00
_cell.angle_beta   90.00
_cell.angle_gamma   90.00
#
_symmetry.space_group_name_H-M   'P 1'
#
loop_
_entity.id
_entity.type
_entity.pdbx_description
1 polymer ?
#
loop_
_entity_poly.entity_id
_entity_poly.type
_entity_poly.pdbx_seq_one_letter_code
_entity_poly.pdbx_strand_id
1 'polypeptide(L)' 'TVGFCDITPQTGLAQFLSAIVMILGYAVIAVPTGVVSAEFIQQARSPQNTQACQYCGREGHADDARYCKYCGHAL' A
#
# COMPACT_ATOMS: atom_id res chain seq x y z
N THR A 1 -5.63 -0.60 -22.71
CA THR A 1 -4.72 -0.40 -23.86
C THR A 1 -5.41 0.53 -24.83
N VAL A 2 -4.69 1.48 -25.43
CA VAL A 2 -5.28 2.64 -26.16
C VAL A 2 -6.05 2.29 -27.44
N GLY A 3 -6.10 1.02 -27.86
CA GLY A 3 -7.12 0.53 -28.80
C GLY A 3 -7.21 1.30 -30.12
N PHE A 4 -6.09 1.42 -30.84
CA PHE A 4 -6.07 2.17 -32.10
C PHE A 4 -6.94 1.54 -33.20
N CYS A 5 -7.21 0.23 -33.13
CA CYS A 5 -8.06 -0.63 -33.97
C CYS A 5 -7.83 -0.59 -35.50
N ASP A 6 -7.58 0.59 -36.08
CA ASP A 6 -7.18 0.85 -37.48
C ASP A 6 -6.48 2.21 -37.68
N ILE A 7 -6.57 3.17 -36.73
CA ILE A 7 -6.10 4.55 -36.91
C ILE A 7 -4.87 4.78 -36.05
N THR A 8 -3.70 4.92 -36.68
CA THR A 8 -2.45 5.27 -36.00
C THR A 8 -1.98 6.66 -36.41
N PRO A 9 -1.43 7.45 -35.48
CA PRO A 9 -0.94 8.79 -35.79
C PRO A 9 0.25 8.70 -36.75
N GLN A 10 0.06 9.15 -37.99
CA GLN A 10 1.11 9.15 -39.02
C GLN A 10 2.02 10.38 -38.94
N THR A 11 1.63 11.40 -38.16
CA THR A 11 2.42 12.64 -38.00
C THR A 11 3.27 12.57 -36.73
N GLY A 12 4.51 13.06 -36.80
CA GLY A 12 5.45 13.00 -35.67
C GLY A 12 4.94 13.70 -34.41
N LEU A 13 4.20 14.81 -34.56
CA LEU A 13 3.58 15.52 -33.44
C LEU A 13 2.48 14.69 -32.78
N ALA A 14 1.66 13.98 -33.55
CA ALA A 14 0.59 13.14 -33.02
C ALA A 14 1.14 11.86 -32.36
N GLN A 15 2.25 11.31 -32.86
CA GLN A 15 2.92 10.17 -32.24
C GLN A 15 3.54 10.55 -30.90
N PHE A 16 4.15 11.75 -30.80
CA PHE A 16 4.66 12.29 -29.54
C PHE A 16 3.55 12.47 -28.50
N LEU A 17 2.42 13.07 -28.90
CA LEU A 17 1.29 13.26 -28.00
C LEU A 17 0.72 11.92 -27.52
N SER A 18 0.64 10.93 -28.42
CA SER A 18 0.16 9.58 -28.11
C SER A 18 1.06 8.88 -27.08
N ALA A 19 2.39 9.05 -27.17
CA ALA A 19 3.32 8.50 -26.20
C ALA A 19 3.11 9.09 -24.80
N ILE A 20 2.89 10.40 -24.71
CA ILE A 20 2.60 11.07 -23.42
C ILE A 20 1.33 10.51 -22.79
N VAL A 21 0.24 10.40 -23.57
CA VAL A 21 -1.04 9.89 -23.08
C VAL A 21 -0.93 8.43 -22.63
N MET A 22 -0.14 7.60 -23.31
CA MET A 22 0.12 6.22 -22.86
C MET A 22 0.81 6.18 -21.49
N ILE A 23 1.87 6.99 -21.30
CA ILE A 23 2.60 7.05 -20.03
C ILE A 23 1.68 7.53 -18.90
N LEU A 24 0.89 8.57 -19.16
CA LEU A 24 -0.11 9.07 -18.21
C LEU A 24 -1.16 8.01 -17.87
N GLY A 25 -1.63 7.25 -18.85
CA GLY A 25 -2.60 6.17 -18.62
C GLY A 25 -2.04 5.09 -17.68
N TYR A 26 -0.78 4.69 -17.84
CA TYR A 26 -0.13 3.78 -16.90
C TYR A 26 0.07 4.40 -15.52
N ALA A 27 0.45 5.68 -15.46
CA ALA A 27 0.61 6.39 -14.19
C ALA A 27 -0.71 6.45 -13.41
N VAL A 28 -1.83 6.75 -14.08
CA VAL A 28 -3.17 6.81 -13.45
C VAL A 28 -3.62 5.46 -12.90
N ILE A 29 -3.18 4.34 -13.48
CA ILE A 29 -3.49 3.00 -12.97
C ILE A 29 -2.53 2.63 -11.81
N ALA A 30 -1.25 2.95 -11.93
CA ALA A 30 -0.21 2.59 -10.98
C ALA A 30 -0.26 3.40 -9.67
N VAL A 31 -0.67 4.67 -9.72
CA VAL A 31 -0.73 5.54 -8.53
C VAL A 31 -1.76 5.08 -7.48
N PRO A 32 -3.05 4.87 -7.80
CA PRO A 32 -4.03 4.45 -6.80
C PRO A 32 -3.74 3.05 -6.27
N THR A 33 -3.24 2.14 -7.12
CA THR A 33 -2.81 0.81 -6.69
C THR A 33 -1.61 0.91 -5.74
N GLY A 34 -0.63 1.77 -6.04
CA GLY A 34 0.51 2.02 -5.15
C GLY A 34 0.14 2.56 -3.78
N VAL A 35 -0.78 3.55 -3.72
CA VAL A 35 -1.28 4.09 -2.45
C VAL A 35 -1.98 3.01 -1.63
N VAL A 36 -2.91 2.28 -2.24
CA VAL A 36 -3.63 1.20 -1.56
C VAL A 36 -2.65 0.12 -1.10
N SER A 37 -1.72 -0.31 -1.95
CA SER A 37 -0.70 -1.30 -1.56
C SER A 37 0.15 -0.84 -0.38
N ALA A 38 0.51 0.45 -0.30
CA ALA A 38 1.28 0.98 0.83
C ALA A 38 0.49 0.90 2.15
N GLU A 39 -0.80 1.25 2.13
CA GLU A 39 -1.69 1.13 3.29
C GLU A 39 -1.86 -0.34 3.72
N PHE A 40 -2.06 -1.26 2.77
CA PHE A 40 -2.16 -2.69 3.07
C PHE A 40 -0.88 -3.26 3.69
N ILE A 41 0.29 -2.87 3.20
CA ILE A 41 1.58 -3.29 3.78
C ILE A 41 1.75 -2.70 5.19
N GLN A 42 1.35 -1.45 5.40
CA GLN A 42 1.40 -0.83 6.72
C GLN A 42 0.46 -1.53 7.71
N GLN A 43 -0.76 -1.87 7.28
CA GLN A 43 -1.72 -2.63 8.09
C GLN A 43 -1.23 -4.05 8.37
N ALA A 44 -0.57 -4.71 7.42
CA ALA A 44 0.04 -6.02 7.62
C ALA A 44 1.23 -6.01 8.59
N ARG A 45 1.89 -4.85 8.74
CA ARG A 45 2.99 -4.64 9.71
C ARG A 45 2.50 -4.20 11.09
N SER A 46 1.24 -3.80 11.24
CA SER A 46 0.68 -3.48 12.55
C SER A 46 0.67 -4.76 13.41
N PRO A 47 1.23 -4.72 14.63
CA PRO A 47 1.23 -5.88 15.52
C PRO A 47 -0.21 -6.33 15.77
N GLN A 48 -0.48 -7.61 15.49
CA GLN A 48 -1.81 -8.20 15.64
C GLN A 48 -2.06 -8.70 17.06
N ASN A 49 -1.14 -8.47 17.98
CA ASN A 49 -1.25 -8.92 19.35
C ASN A 49 -2.40 -8.22 20.10
N THR A 50 -3.53 -8.91 20.22
CA THR A 50 -4.69 -8.50 21.03
C THR A 50 -4.56 -8.91 22.50
N GLN A 51 -3.38 -9.38 22.95
CA GLN A 51 -3.19 -9.74 24.37
C GLN A 51 -3.30 -8.49 25.25
N ALA A 52 -4.22 -8.56 26.21
CA ALA A 52 -4.32 -7.62 27.31
C ALA A 52 -3.58 -8.18 28.52
N CYS A 53 -2.74 -7.36 29.16
CA CYS A 53 -2.04 -7.76 30.37
C CYS A 53 -3.04 -8.06 31.50
N GLN A 54 -3.01 -9.26 32.08
CA GLN A 54 -3.93 -9.67 33.16
C GLN A 54 -3.80 -8.84 34.44
N TYR A 55 -2.65 -8.18 34.65
CA TYR A 55 -2.41 -7.38 35.85
C TYR A 55 -2.85 -5.91 35.71
N CYS A 56 -2.57 -5.28 34.56
CA CYS A 56 -2.84 -3.84 34.37
C CYS A 56 -3.87 -3.51 33.28
N GLY A 57 -4.37 -4.53 32.56
CA GLY A 57 -5.38 -4.39 31.51
C GLY A 57 -4.93 -3.66 30.25
N ARG A 58 -3.63 -3.34 30.10
CA ARG A 58 -3.11 -2.65 28.92
C ARG A 58 -2.85 -3.63 27.77
N GLU A 59 -3.09 -3.17 26.55
CA GLU A 59 -2.93 -3.90 25.29
C GLU A 59 -1.77 -3.33 24.45
N GLY A 60 -1.59 -3.84 23.22
CA GLY A 60 -0.57 -3.35 22.29
C GLY A 60 0.84 -3.81 22.64
N HIS A 61 0.95 -5.05 23.12
CA HIS A 61 2.22 -5.71 23.33
C HIS A 61 2.84 -6.14 21.99
N ALA A 62 4.17 -6.26 21.93
CA ALA A 62 4.80 -6.87 20.77
C ALA A 62 4.42 -8.36 20.71
N ASP A 63 4.38 -8.97 19.52
CA ASP A 63 4.01 -10.40 19.37
C ASP A 63 5.00 -11.34 20.10
N ASP A 64 6.23 -10.90 20.34
CA ASP A 64 7.30 -11.63 21.02
C ASP A 64 7.52 -11.19 22.49
N ALA A 65 6.64 -10.34 23.03
CA ALA A 65 6.78 -9.82 24.38
C ALA A 65 6.47 -10.89 25.44
N ARG A 66 7.46 -11.25 26.28
CA ARG A 66 7.27 -12.14 27.44
C ARG A 66 6.77 -11.40 28.70
N TYR A 67 6.95 -10.08 28.73
CA TYR A 67 6.62 -9.22 29.86
C TYR A 67 5.93 -7.94 29.39
N CYS A 68 5.03 -7.43 30.21
CA CYS A 68 4.26 -6.23 29.93
C CYS A 68 5.18 -5.00 29.94
N LYS A 69 5.30 -4.31 28.80
CA LYS A 69 6.12 -3.09 28.67
C LYS A 69 5.70 -1.93 29.59
N TYR A 70 4.52 -2.00 30.20
CA TYR A 70 4.01 -0.94 31.06
C TYR A 70 4.03 -1.25 32.57
N CYS A 71 4.05 -2.53 32.98
CA CYS A 71 4.03 -2.91 34.40
C CYS A 71 5.03 -4.02 34.77
N GLY A 72 5.69 -4.65 33.79
CA GLY A 72 6.68 -5.71 34.02
C GLY A 72 6.11 -7.08 34.37
N HIS A 73 4.77 -7.25 34.44
CA HIS A 73 4.15 -8.55 34.68
C HIS A 73 4.32 -9.50 33.49
N ALA A 74 4.39 -10.81 33.72
CA ALA A 74 4.39 -11.80 32.64
C ALA A 74 3.10 -11.67 31.81
N LEU A 75 3.22 -11.68 30.48
CA LEU A 75 2.09 -11.55 29.55
C LEU A 75 1.41 -12.89 29.27
#